data_AF-A0A923TFK2-F1
#
_entry.id   AF-A0A923TFK2-F1
#
_cell.length_a   1.000
_cell.length_b   1.000
_cell.length_c   1.000
_cell.angle_alpha   90.00
_cell.angle_beta   90.00
_cell.angle_gamma   90.00
#
_symmetry.space_group_name_H-M   'P 1'
#
loop_
_entity.id
_entity.type
_entity.pdbx_description
1 polymer ?
#
loop_
_entity_poly.entity_id
_entity_poly.type
_entity_poly.pdbx_seq_one_letter_code
_entity_poly.pdbx_strand_id
1 'polypeptide(L)'
;MKQCSFEFMNNFRHSFGGSLLEGKRKTARTLSTKRPIHLILKTSHSRFFNPGNRPLVDLIQGWASRFKIKVLRTSLNWTHIHMIILIPSRSAYNAFIRAVTAAIVQKICKAKGPTFKGIFELRPFTRILSWGKDLKNVFAYHDLNDLEAFGYIKREKKSKICKKVKENEGRKRT
;
A
#
# COMPACT_ATOMS: atom_id res chain seq x y z
N MET A 1 9.58 -0.48 12.43
CA MET A 1 9.55 -1.77 11.70
C MET A 1 9.74 -1.48 10.20
N LYS A 2 10.81 -1.98 9.56
CA LYS A 2 11.00 -1.84 8.11
C LYS A 2 10.16 -2.95 7.46
N GLN A 3 9.18 -2.57 6.65
CA GLN A 3 8.36 -3.51 5.88
C GLN A 3 9.25 -4.46 5.07
N CYS A 4 9.01 -5.77 5.17
CA CYS A 4 9.63 -6.75 4.27
C CYS A 4 9.26 -6.40 2.82
N SER A 5 10.27 -6.27 1.96
CA SER A 5 10.09 -5.88 0.56
C SER A 5 9.09 -6.80 -0.15
N PHE A 6 8.23 -6.20 -0.97
CA PHE A 6 7.24 -6.87 -1.83
C PHE A 6 7.87 -7.67 -2.99
N GLU A 7 9.04 -8.28 -2.79
CA GLU A 7 9.80 -8.94 -3.86
C GLU A 7 9.03 -10.07 -4.54
N PHE A 8 8.15 -10.77 -3.82
CA PHE A 8 7.29 -11.81 -4.38
C PHE A 8 6.08 -11.28 -5.17
N MET A 9 5.85 -9.96 -5.16
CA MET A 9 4.73 -9.27 -5.82
C MET A 9 5.18 -8.47 -7.06
N ASN A 10 6.42 -8.62 -7.50
CA ASN A 10 7.05 -7.88 -8.59
C ASN A 10 6.59 -8.33 -9.99
N ASN A 11 5.29 -8.24 -10.27
CA ASN A 11 4.79 -8.18 -11.64
C ASN A 11 4.76 -6.71 -12.09
N PHE A 12 5.90 -6.22 -12.58
CA PHE A 12 6.12 -4.82 -12.95
C PHE A 12 5.18 -4.33 -14.06
N ARG A 13 4.70 -5.23 -14.94
CA ARG A 13 3.74 -4.90 -16.01
C ARG A 13 2.39 -4.37 -15.50
N HIS A 14 1.99 -4.72 -14.29
CA HIS A 14 0.69 -4.35 -13.72
C HIS A 14 0.80 -3.37 -12.54
N SER A 15 1.98 -2.79 -12.32
CA SER A 15 2.29 -1.91 -11.19
C SER A 15 2.63 -0.50 -11.66
N PHE A 16 2.26 0.52 -10.89
CA PHE A 16 2.49 1.94 -11.19
C PHE A 16 2.58 2.75 -9.89
N GLY A 17 3.44 3.78 -9.82
CA GLY A 17 3.46 4.75 -8.72
C GLY A 17 4.51 4.49 -7.63
N GLY A 18 4.46 5.26 -6.54
CA GLY A 18 5.45 5.19 -5.45
C GLY A 18 6.89 5.45 -5.93
N SER A 19 7.84 4.71 -5.35
CA SER A 19 9.26 4.78 -5.71
C SER A 19 9.57 4.28 -7.13
N LEU A 20 8.62 3.62 -7.81
CA LEU A 20 8.81 3.23 -9.23
C LEU A 20 8.85 4.43 -10.18
N LEU A 21 8.39 5.61 -9.73
CA LEU A 21 8.38 6.85 -10.52
C LEU A 21 9.58 7.77 -10.25
N GLU A 22 10.43 7.46 -9.28
CA GLU A 22 11.65 8.25 -9.04
C GLU A 22 12.54 8.21 -10.30
N GLY A 23 12.88 9.39 -10.82
CA GLY A 23 13.69 9.54 -12.04
C GLY A 23 12.99 9.20 -13.37
N LYS A 24 11.67 8.95 -13.40
CA LYS A 24 10.94 8.55 -14.62
C LYS A 24 9.87 9.56 -15.04
N ARG A 25 9.65 9.69 -16.36
CA ARG A 25 8.61 10.55 -16.94
C ARG A 25 7.21 10.08 -16.50
N LYS A 26 6.28 11.04 -16.32
CA LYS A 26 4.89 10.78 -15.91
C LYS A 26 4.17 9.93 -16.97
N THR A 27 3.74 8.73 -16.60
CA THR A 27 2.90 7.85 -17.43
C THR A 27 1.50 7.66 -16.83
N ALA A 28 0.58 7.09 -17.62
CA ALA A 28 -0.79 6.82 -17.16
C ALA A 28 -0.83 5.71 -16.11
N ARG A 29 -1.68 5.87 -15.07
CA ARG A 29 -1.86 4.85 -14.03
C ARG A 29 -2.45 3.56 -14.60
N THR A 30 -1.88 2.43 -14.19
CA THR A 30 -2.43 1.09 -14.42
C THR A 30 -3.61 0.85 -13.48
N LEU A 31 -4.83 1.15 -13.96
CA LEU A 31 -6.08 1.00 -13.22
C LEU A 31 -7.04 0.11 -14.01
N SER A 32 -7.80 -0.72 -13.31
CA SER A 32 -8.87 -1.55 -13.89
C SER A 32 -10.14 -1.41 -13.05
N THR A 33 -11.29 -1.34 -13.72
CA THR A 33 -12.61 -1.37 -13.07
C THR A 33 -13.11 -2.78 -12.79
N LYS A 34 -12.53 -3.80 -13.46
CA LYS A 34 -12.95 -5.21 -13.37
C LYS A 34 -12.12 -6.05 -12.40
N ARG A 35 -10.99 -5.51 -11.95
CA ARG A 35 -10.00 -6.23 -11.14
C ARG A 35 -9.67 -5.47 -9.86
N PRO A 36 -9.37 -6.17 -8.75
CA PRO A 36 -8.93 -5.53 -7.52
C PRO A 36 -7.63 -4.77 -7.74
N ILE A 37 -7.51 -3.61 -7.11
CA ILE A 37 -6.32 -2.77 -7.14
C ILE A 37 -5.73 -2.73 -5.74
N HIS A 38 -4.47 -3.14 -5.62
CA HIS A 38 -3.67 -2.87 -4.44
C HIS A 38 -3.17 -1.43 -4.51
N LEU A 39 -3.68 -0.59 -3.62
CA LEU A 39 -3.33 0.81 -3.46
C LEU A 39 -2.48 0.98 -2.21
N ILE A 40 -1.38 1.74 -2.33
CA ILE A 40 -0.50 2.07 -1.20
C ILE A 40 -0.30 3.58 -1.14
N LEU A 41 -0.66 4.16 0.00
CA LEU A 41 -0.33 5.54 0.34
C LEU A 41 0.85 5.53 1.30
N LYS A 42 1.98 6.08 0.87
CA LYS A 42 3.21 6.14 1.68
C LYS A 42 3.44 7.57 2.15
N THR A 43 3.83 7.71 3.41
CA THR A 43 4.34 8.96 3.95
C THR A 43 5.84 8.84 4.23
N SER A 44 6.56 9.95 4.13
CA SER A 44 7.97 10.06 4.52
C SER A 44 8.14 10.19 6.04
N HIS A 45 7.05 10.43 6.76
CA HIS A 45 7.05 10.61 8.20
C HIS A 45 6.68 9.31 8.93
N SER A 46 7.37 9.03 10.03
CA SER A 46 7.08 7.84 10.84
C SER A 46 6.00 8.11 11.88
N ARG A 47 5.21 7.08 12.19
CA ARG A 47 4.24 7.02 13.30
C ARG A 47 2.90 7.76 13.10
N PHE A 48 2.51 8.05 11.86
CA PHE A 48 1.20 8.70 11.61
C PHE A 48 0.02 7.75 11.50
N PHE A 49 0.26 6.53 11.04
CA PHE A 49 -0.81 5.56 10.79
C PHE A 49 -0.67 4.40 11.76
N ASN A 50 -1.09 4.63 13.01
CA ASN A 50 -1.06 3.61 14.04
C ASN A 50 -1.88 2.38 13.61
N PRO A 51 -1.29 1.17 13.58
CA PRO A 51 -2.02 -0.08 13.46
C PRO A 51 -3.15 -0.15 14.48
N GLY A 52 -4.39 -0.33 14.03
CA GLY A 52 -5.57 -0.32 14.91
C GLY A 52 -6.28 1.03 15.08
N ASN A 53 -5.86 2.09 14.37
CA ASN A 53 -6.59 3.36 14.34
C ASN A 53 -7.94 3.23 13.58
N ARG A 54 -8.97 2.72 14.27
CA ARG A 54 -10.33 2.55 13.72
C ARG A 54 -10.90 3.85 13.15
N PRO A 55 -10.79 5.02 13.82
CA PRO A 55 -11.29 6.28 13.27
C PRO A 55 -10.65 6.71 11.94
N LEU A 56 -9.43 6.22 11.62
CA LEU A 56 -8.81 6.45 10.31
C LEU A 56 -9.37 5.50 9.25
N VAL A 57 -9.60 4.23 9.62
CA VAL A 57 -10.26 3.25 8.75
C VAL A 57 -11.67 3.69 8.41
N ASP A 58 -12.45 4.14 9.40
CA ASP A 58 -13.82 4.60 9.21
C ASP A 58 -13.89 5.83 8.30
N LEU A 59 -12.93 6.76 8.44
CA LEU A 59 -12.78 7.90 7.54
C LEU A 59 -12.54 7.45 6.11
N ILE A 60 -11.66 6.47 5.89
CA ILE A 60 -11.38 5.91 4.55
C ILE A 60 -12.64 5.24 3.99
N GLN A 61 -13.34 4.45 4.80
CA GLN A 61 -14.57 3.76 4.38
C GLN A 61 -15.71 4.73 4.06
N GLY A 62 -15.88 5.80 4.83
CA GLY A 62 -16.87 6.84 4.56
C GLY A 62 -16.65 7.53 3.21
N TRP A 63 -15.40 7.90 2.91
CA TRP A 63 -15.07 8.44 1.59
C TRP A 63 -15.22 7.41 0.47
N ALA A 64 -14.85 6.16 0.71
CA ALA A 64 -14.99 5.10 -0.29
C ALA A 64 -16.46 4.88 -0.66
N SER A 65 -17.35 4.82 0.34
CA SER A 65 -18.80 4.72 0.13
C SER A 65 -19.34 5.88 -0.71
N ARG A 66 -18.94 7.12 -0.40
CA ARG A 66 -19.36 8.33 -1.14
C ARG A 66 -18.98 8.29 -2.62
N PHE A 67 -17.84 7.69 -2.96
CA PHE A 67 -17.37 7.54 -4.34
C PHE A 67 -17.70 6.18 -4.97
N LYS A 68 -18.54 5.37 -4.31
CA LYS A 68 -18.94 4.02 -4.75
C LYS A 68 -17.74 3.09 -4.98
N ILE A 69 -16.68 3.26 -4.20
CA ILE A 69 -15.50 2.40 -4.22
C ILE A 69 -15.69 1.29 -3.20
N LYS A 70 -15.57 0.04 -3.65
CA LYS A 70 -15.64 -1.11 -2.75
C LYS A 70 -14.26 -1.40 -2.20
N VAL A 71 -14.09 -1.19 -0.90
CA VAL A 71 -12.85 -1.54 -0.18
C VAL A 71 -12.97 -2.98 0.29
N LEU A 72 -12.14 -3.86 -0.28
CA LEU A 72 -12.07 -5.27 0.13
C LEU A 72 -11.29 -5.43 1.43
N ARG A 73 -10.21 -4.65 1.60
CA ARG A 73 -9.39 -4.68 2.80
C ARG A 73 -8.59 -3.40 2.98
N THR A 74 -8.40 -2.99 4.23
CA THR A 74 -7.51 -1.90 4.63
C THR A 74 -6.57 -2.41 5.72
N SER A 75 -5.28 -2.12 5.59
CA SER A 75 -4.27 -2.40 6.63
C SER A 75 -3.46 -1.12 6.86
N LEU A 76 -3.35 -0.73 8.13
CA LEU A 76 -2.61 0.46 8.55
C LEU A 76 -1.25 0.05 9.06
N ASN A 77 -0.21 0.71 8.56
CA ASN A 77 1.16 0.56 9.04
C ASN A 77 1.73 1.92 9.34
N TRP A 78 2.64 2.02 10.30
CA TRP A 78 3.18 3.29 10.80
C TRP A 78 3.63 4.32 9.76
N THR A 79 4.07 3.89 8.57
CA THR A 79 4.53 4.75 7.47
C THR A 79 3.70 4.66 6.20
N HIS A 80 2.76 3.71 6.11
CA HIS A 80 2.00 3.48 4.89
C HIS A 80 0.63 2.84 5.14
N ILE A 81 -0.31 3.15 4.27
CA ILE A 81 -1.66 2.58 4.28
C ILE A 81 -1.78 1.66 3.09
N HIS A 82 -2.15 0.41 3.33
CA HIS A 82 -2.54 -0.54 2.29
C HIS A 82 -4.05 -0.57 2.16
N MET A 83 -4.52 -0.50 0.93
CA MET A 83 -5.92 -0.70 0.60
C MET A 83 -6.02 -1.65 -0.60
N ILE A 84 -7.01 -2.52 -0.58
CA ILE A 84 -7.41 -3.31 -1.74
C ILE A 84 -8.79 -2.83 -2.12
N ILE A 85 -8.89 -2.22 -3.30
CA ILE A 85 -10.10 -1.52 -3.75
C ILE A 85 -10.58 -2.03 -5.10
N LEU A 86 -11.89 -1.92 -5.32
CA LEU A 86 -12.53 -2.03 -6.61
C LEU A 86 -13.14 -0.67 -6.94
N ILE A 87 -12.83 -0.16 -8.12
CA ILE A 87 -13.24 1.17 -8.55
C ILE A 87 -14.34 1.06 -9.61
N PRO A 88 -15.39 1.89 -9.56
CA PRO A 88 -16.43 1.90 -10.58
C PRO A 88 -15.92 2.60 -11.86
N SER A 89 -15.06 3.60 -11.71
CA SER A 89 -14.48 4.37 -12.82
C SER A 89 -13.14 5.00 -12.43
N ARG A 90 -12.35 5.43 -13.43
CA ARG A 90 -11.10 6.17 -13.20
C ARG A 90 -11.34 7.55 -12.58
N SER A 91 -12.45 8.21 -12.91
CA SER A 91 -12.82 9.51 -12.33
C SER A 91 -13.16 9.37 -10.84
N ALA A 92 -13.92 8.34 -10.46
CA ALA A 92 -14.23 8.04 -9.07
C ALA A 92 -12.95 7.77 -8.25
N TYR A 93 -12.01 6.98 -8.80
CA TYR A 93 -10.70 6.77 -8.19
C TYR A 93 -9.96 8.09 -7.95
N ASN A 94 -9.86 8.95 -8.97
CA ASN A 94 -9.15 10.23 -8.85
C ASN A 94 -9.79 11.14 -7.80
N ALA A 95 -11.13 11.22 -7.76
CA ALA A 95 -11.88 12.00 -6.79
C ALA A 95 -11.69 11.46 -5.37
N PHE A 96 -11.79 10.14 -5.18
CA PHE A 96 -11.56 9.47 -3.91
C PHE A 96 -10.16 9.71 -3.37
N ILE A 97 -9.13 9.49 -4.19
CA ILE A 97 -7.74 9.69 -3.74
C ILE A 97 -7.53 11.12 -3.28
N ARG A 98 -7.98 12.11 -4.06
CA ARG A 98 -7.87 13.53 -3.70
C ARG A 98 -8.56 13.82 -2.36
N ALA A 99 -9.79 13.36 -2.21
CA ALA A 99 -10.59 13.59 -1.01
C ALA A 99 -10.00 12.90 0.23
N VAL A 100 -9.65 11.62 0.12
CA VAL A 100 -9.15 10.84 1.25
C VAL A 100 -7.78 11.35 1.71
N THR A 101 -6.87 11.69 0.80
CA THR A 101 -5.56 12.23 1.18
C THR A 101 -5.72 13.60 1.83
N ALA A 102 -6.61 14.46 1.31
CA ALA A 102 -6.88 15.77 1.91
C ALA A 102 -7.48 15.62 3.32
N ALA A 103 -8.44 14.72 3.51
CA ALA A 103 -9.06 14.48 4.81
C ALA A 103 -8.07 13.91 5.83
N ILE A 104 -7.18 13.00 5.40
CA ILE A 104 -6.11 12.47 6.25
C ILE A 104 -5.15 13.58 6.66
N VAL A 105 -4.69 14.40 5.71
CA VAL A 105 -3.82 15.55 5.98
C VAL A 105 -4.49 16.49 6.97
N GLN A 106 -5.76 16.84 6.76
CA GLN A 106 -6.51 17.71 7.66
C GLN A 106 -6.58 17.15 9.08
N LYS A 107 -6.84 15.84 9.23
CA LYS A 107 -6.89 15.17 10.55
C LYS A 107 -5.53 15.21 11.25
N ILE A 108 -4.45 15.00 10.51
CA ILE A 108 -3.08 15.08 11.05
C ILE A 108 -2.73 16.52 11.44
N CYS A 109 -3.01 17.51 10.60
CA CYS A 109 -2.77 18.92 10.90
C CYS A 109 -3.57 19.38 12.14
N LYS A 110 -4.82 18.91 12.31
CA LYS A 110 -5.59 19.17 13.53
C LYS A 110 -4.94 18.58 14.78
N ALA A 111 -4.34 17.40 14.67
CA ALA A 111 -3.74 16.70 15.82
C ALA A 111 -2.32 17.17 16.17
N LYS A 112 -1.56 17.71 15.20
CA LYS A 112 -0.12 18.00 15.32
C LYS A 112 0.26 19.44 15.03
N GLY A 113 -0.66 20.27 14.56
CA GLY A 113 -0.45 21.68 14.22
C GLY A 113 -0.36 21.95 12.70
N PRO A 114 -0.57 23.22 12.28
CA PRO A 114 -0.68 23.62 10.88
C PRO A 114 0.65 23.59 10.09
N THR A 115 1.77 23.37 10.76
CA THR A 115 3.12 23.38 10.17
C THR A 115 3.47 22.10 9.39
N PHE A 116 2.67 21.03 9.53
CA PHE A 116 2.90 19.78 8.82
C PHE A 116 2.47 19.86 7.35
N LYS A 117 3.45 20.12 6.48
CA LYS A 117 3.33 20.03 5.01
C LYS A 117 3.93 18.72 4.50
N GLY A 118 3.53 18.28 3.31
CA GLY A 118 4.22 17.18 2.62
C GLY A 118 4.00 15.78 3.20
N ILE A 119 2.86 15.49 3.84
CA ILE A 119 2.59 14.16 4.41
C ILE A 119 2.68 13.06 3.33
N PHE A 120 2.16 13.33 2.13
CA PHE A 120 2.25 12.42 0.98
C PHE A 120 3.13 13.05 -0.10
N GLU A 121 4.41 12.70 -0.13
CA GLU A 121 5.36 13.19 -1.14
C GLU A 121 5.24 12.44 -2.46
N LEU A 122 5.03 11.12 -2.37
CA LEU A 122 4.96 10.25 -3.54
C LEU A 122 3.51 10.06 -3.98
N ARG A 123 3.36 9.93 -5.30
CA ARG A 123 2.08 9.49 -5.88
C ARG A 123 1.72 8.10 -5.33
N PRO A 124 0.42 7.85 -5.07
CA PRO A 124 -0.04 6.55 -4.63
C PRO A 124 0.48 5.44 -5.53
N PHE A 125 1.02 4.39 -4.94
CA PHE A 125 1.35 3.18 -5.66
C PHE A 125 0.07 2.38 -5.91
N THR A 126 -0.06 1.82 -7.10
CA THR A 126 -1.19 1.03 -7.56
C THR A 126 -0.68 -0.19 -8.30
N ARG A 127 -1.21 -1.38 -7.97
CA ARG A 127 -1.00 -2.61 -8.73
C ARG A 127 -2.35 -3.27 -9.00
N ILE A 128 -2.57 -3.72 -10.23
CA ILE A 128 -3.73 -4.56 -10.56
C ILE A 128 -3.44 -5.98 -10.06
N LEU A 129 -4.35 -6.53 -9.28
CA LEU A 129 -4.30 -7.90 -8.79
C LEU A 129 -5.17 -8.81 -9.66
N SER A 130 -4.79 -10.07 -9.73
CA SER A 130 -5.64 -11.13 -10.27
C SER A 130 -6.55 -11.70 -9.18
N TRP A 131 -7.72 -12.20 -9.58
CA TRP A 131 -8.59 -12.95 -8.67
C TRP A 131 -7.95 -14.29 -8.26
N GLY A 132 -8.45 -14.90 -7.18
CA GLY A 132 -7.97 -16.20 -6.70
C GLY A 132 -6.68 -16.08 -5.88
N LYS A 133 -5.62 -16.78 -6.30
CA LYS A 133 -4.39 -16.96 -5.49
C LYS A 133 -3.65 -15.64 -5.25
N ASP A 134 -3.56 -14.76 -6.24
CA ASP A 134 -2.86 -13.46 -6.11
C ASP A 134 -3.54 -12.60 -5.03
N LEU A 135 -4.86 -12.44 -5.08
CA LEU A 135 -5.63 -11.74 -4.05
C LEU A 135 -5.49 -12.37 -2.66
N LYS A 136 -5.60 -13.71 -2.56
CA LYS A 136 -5.44 -14.43 -1.28
C LYS A 136 -4.05 -14.21 -0.68
N ASN A 137 -3.00 -14.20 -1.50
CA ASN A 137 -1.63 -13.94 -1.04
C ASN A 137 -1.49 -12.52 -0.48
N VAL A 138 -2.11 -11.51 -1.11
CA VAL A 138 -2.06 -10.13 -0.58
C VAL A 138 -2.82 -10.02 0.74
N PHE A 139 -3.97 -10.69 0.86
CA PHE A 139 -4.71 -10.75 2.12
C PHE A 139 -3.88 -11.40 3.23
N ALA A 140 -3.31 -12.58 2.99
CA ALA A 140 -2.46 -13.27 3.96
C ALA A 140 -1.24 -12.43 4.36
N TYR A 141 -0.68 -11.66 3.43
CA TYR A 141 0.40 -10.73 3.74
C TYR A 141 -0.05 -9.57 4.63
N HIS A 142 -1.23 -8.99 4.37
CA HIS A 142 -1.82 -8.00 5.26
C HIS A 142 -2.08 -8.57 6.65
N ASP A 143 -2.66 -9.78 6.76
CA ASP A 143 -2.88 -10.47 8.04
C ASP A 143 -1.58 -10.58 8.82
N LEU A 144 -0.50 -11.03 8.16
CA LEU A 144 0.77 -11.22 8.81
C LEU A 144 1.41 -9.90 9.26
N ASN A 145 1.26 -8.83 8.47
CA ASN A 145 1.71 -7.49 8.87
C ASN A 145 0.89 -6.90 10.01
N ASP A 146 -0.44 -7.10 10.01
CA ASP A 146 -1.32 -6.64 11.07
C ASP A 146 -0.95 -7.36 12.38
N LEU A 147 -0.75 -8.70 12.35
CA LEU A 147 -0.30 -9.49 13.50
C LEU A 147 1.09 -9.09 14.01
N GLU A 148 2.03 -8.80 13.11
CA GLU A 148 3.36 -8.29 13.49
C GLU A 148 3.26 -6.91 14.14
N ALA A 149 2.42 -6.04 13.57
CA ALA A 149 2.20 -4.68 14.04
C ALA A 149 1.52 -4.63 15.42
N PHE A 150 0.62 -5.57 15.71
CA PHE A 150 0.02 -5.76 17.03
C PHE A 150 0.95 -6.46 18.02
N GLY A 151 2.08 -7.00 17.56
CA GLY A 151 3.07 -7.66 18.43
C GLY A 151 2.78 -9.13 18.73
N TYR A 152 1.79 -9.75 18.07
CA TYR A 152 1.46 -11.17 18.25
C TYR A 152 2.48 -12.10 17.60
N ILE A 153 3.16 -11.63 16.55
CA ILE A 153 4.17 -12.41 15.82
C ILE A 153 5.43 -11.57 15.69
N LYS A 154 6.60 -12.16 15.98
CA LYS A 154 7.90 -11.58 15.66
C LYS A 154 8.44 -12.29 14.42
N ARG A 155 8.69 -11.54 13.34
CA ARG A 155 9.41 -12.09 12.19
C ARG A 155 10.88 -12.21 12.53
N GLU A 156 11.42 -13.41 12.44
CA GLU A 156 12.87 -13.58 12.32
C GLU A 156 13.30 -12.98 10.99
N LYS A 157 14.19 -11.98 11.03
CA LYS A 157 14.81 -11.47 9.81
C LYS A 157 15.60 -12.62 9.21
N LYS A 158 15.12 -13.19 8.09
CA LYS A 158 15.98 -14.06 7.27
C LYS A 158 17.23 -13.27 6.93
N SER A 159 18.36 -13.66 7.51
CA SER A 159 19.65 -13.06 7.18
C SER A 159 19.86 -13.23 5.68
N LYS A 160 20.53 -12.26 5.04
CA LYS A 160 20.78 -12.23 3.59
C LYS A 160 21.56 -13.46 3.06
N ILE A 161 21.94 -14.39 3.94
CA ILE A 161 22.75 -15.58 3.67
C ILE A 161 22.06 -16.52 2.67
N CYS A 162 20.72 -16.64 2.68
CA CYS A 162 20.01 -17.57 1.80
C CYS A 162 19.87 -17.13 0.32
N LYS A 163 20.05 -15.83 0.00
CA LYS A 163 20.02 -15.37 -1.41
C LYS A 163 21.30 -15.76 -2.18
N LYS A 164 22.45 -15.80 -1.49
CA LYS A 164 23.75 -16.12 -2.10
C LYS A 164 23.88 -17.60 -2.50
N VAL A 165 23.21 -18.50 -1.76
CA VAL A 165 23.24 -19.95 -2.05
C VAL A 165 22.50 -20.27 -3.35
N LYS A 166 21.35 -19.63 -3.62
CA LYS A 166 20.59 -19.86 -4.85
C LYS A 166 21.23 -19.25 -6.11
N GLU A 167 21.96 -18.15 -6.00
CA GLU A 167 22.75 -17.59 -7.12
C GLU A 167 23.96 -18.48 -7.46
N ASN A 168 24.58 -19.10 -6.46
CA ASN A 168 25.75 -19.96 -6.68
C ASN A 168 25.40 -21.36 -7.18
N GLU A 169 24.22 -21.91 -6.85
CA GLU A 169 23.75 -23.19 -7.40
C GLU A 169 23.29 -23.08 -8.86
N GLY A 170 22.83 -21.91 -9.29
CA GLY A 170 22.45 -21.65 -10.69
C GLY A 170 23.64 -21.45 -11.63
N ARG A 171 24.82 -21.05 -11.11
CA ARG A 171 26.04 -20.82 -11.91
C ARG A 171 26.91 -22.06 -12.11
N LYS A 172 26.60 -23.17 -11.44
CA LYS A 172 27.31 -24.46 -11.58
C LYS A 172 26.66 -25.43 -12.59
N ARG A 173 25.64 -24.99 -13.33
CA ARG A 173 24.99 -25.76 -14.41
C ARG A 173 25.04 -25.00 -15.73
N THR A 174 26.24 -24.75 -16.22
CA THR A 174 26.55 -24.37 -17.61
C THR A 174 27.92 -24.92 -17.93
#